data_AF-A0A1G7LKB4-F1
#
_entry.id   AF-A0A1G7LKB4-F1
#
_cell.length_a   1.000
_cell.length_b   1.000
_cell.length_c   1.000
_cell.angle_alpha   90.00
_cell.angle_beta   90.00
_cell.angle_gamma   90.00
#
_symmetry.space_group_name_H-M   'P 1'
#
loop_
_entity.id
_entity.type
_entity.pdbx_description
1 polymer ?
#
loop_
_entity_poly.entity_id
_entity_poly.type
_entity_poly.pdbx_seq_one_letter_code
_entity_poly.pdbx_strand_id
1 'polypeptide(L)'
;MPARRKLSEVAASIPLVNRTESRSPALLPPVTLTPEEAAAVAVALAAQPDGPFADAGRLALEKVLAVLEPDPHARAELRDAGRRTSAQLRRSASEPGSRSRHPAGRARRPEPDAVQPPRLVLLPGGRA
;
A
#
# COMPACT_ATOMS: atom_id res chain seq x y z
N MET A 1 68.95 -2.65 -14.38
CA MET A 1 68.45 -3.54 -13.31
C MET A 1 68.49 -2.79 -11.98
N PRO A 2 67.41 -2.61 -11.20
CA PRO A 2 65.98 -2.60 -11.50
C PRO A 2 65.27 -1.28 -11.06
N ALA A 3 64.03 -1.15 -11.50
CA ALA A 3 63.08 -0.08 -11.19
C ALA A 3 62.67 -0.03 -9.71
N ARG A 4 62.33 1.17 -9.21
CA ARG A 4 61.43 1.32 -8.05
C ARG A 4 60.31 2.31 -8.36
N ARG A 5 59.18 1.67 -8.66
CA ARG A 5 57.78 2.11 -8.70
C ARG A 5 57.51 3.55 -8.30
N LYS A 6 56.85 4.24 -9.24
CA LYS A 6 55.86 5.29 -8.97
C LYS A 6 54.92 4.80 -7.87
N LEU A 7 55.01 5.39 -6.68
CA LEU A 7 53.89 5.42 -5.76
C LEU A 7 53.09 6.65 -6.14
N SER A 8 52.22 6.43 -7.12
CA SER A 8 51.08 7.28 -7.40
C SER A 8 50.23 7.33 -6.13
N GLU A 9 50.54 8.25 -5.23
CA GLU A 9 49.52 8.77 -4.33
C GLU A 9 48.73 9.78 -5.15
N VAL A 10 47.89 9.24 -6.04
CA VAL A 10 46.66 9.92 -6.39
C VAL A 10 45.98 10.08 -5.05
N ALA A 11 46.15 11.25 -4.44
CA ALA A 11 45.22 11.73 -3.44
C ALA A 11 43.87 11.61 -4.11
N ALA A 12 43.21 10.48 -3.86
CA ALA A 12 41.80 10.32 -4.09
C ALA A 12 41.19 11.34 -3.14
N SER A 13 41.12 12.59 -3.59
CA SER A 13 40.01 13.44 -3.27
C SER A 13 38.80 12.61 -3.65
N ILE A 14 38.30 11.82 -2.70
CA ILE A 14 36.93 11.42 -2.69
C ILE A 14 36.24 12.77 -2.51
N PRO A 15 35.64 13.39 -3.54
CA PRO A 15 34.74 14.49 -3.27
C PRO A 15 33.72 13.89 -2.33
N LEU A 16 33.69 14.39 -1.10
CA LEU A 16 32.61 14.13 -0.16
C LEU A 16 31.35 14.52 -0.91
N VAL A 17 30.67 13.53 -1.48
CA VAL A 17 29.38 13.70 -2.15
C VAL A 17 28.35 13.90 -1.06
N ASN A 18 28.45 15.01 -0.34
CA ASN A 18 27.31 15.61 0.31
C ASN A 18 26.48 16.29 -0.79
N ARG A 19 26.06 15.49 -1.76
CA ARG A 19 25.00 15.85 -2.70
C ARG A 19 23.68 15.64 -1.97
N THR A 20 23.49 16.40 -0.89
CA THR A 20 22.20 17.01 -0.66
C THR A 20 22.13 18.21 -1.61
N GLU A 21 22.28 17.97 -2.92
CA GLU A 21 21.67 18.89 -3.87
C GLU A 21 20.20 18.76 -3.53
N SER A 22 19.65 19.80 -2.89
CA SER A 22 18.22 20.00 -2.80
C SER A 22 17.69 19.83 -4.22
N ARG A 23 17.17 18.64 -4.53
CA ARG A 23 16.47 18.41 -5.78
C ARG A 23 15.24 19.27 -5.64
N SER A 24 15.33 20.52 -6.09
CA SER A 24 14.19 21.43 -6.14
C SER A 24 13.05 20.64 -6.78
N PRO A 25 11.88 20.57 -6.13
CA PRO A 25 10.77 19.81 -6.66
C PRO A 25 10.44 20.39 -8.02
N ALA A 26 10.76 19.63 -9.07
CA ALA A 26 10.41 20.01 -10.42
C ALA A 26 8.88 20.00 -10.52
N LEU A 27 8.30 21.15 -10.89
CA LEU A 27 6.87 21.20 -11.18
C LEU A 27 6.59 20.35 -12.40
N LEU A 28 5.52 19.57 -12.34
CA LEU A 28 5.00 18.89 -13.51
C LEU A 28 4.45 19.93 -14.50
N PRO A 29 4.49 19.65 -15.82
CA PRO A 29 3.70 20.43 -16.77
C PRO A 29 2.23 20.51 -16.32
N PRO A 30 1.52 21.63 -16.56
CA PRO A 30 0.12 21.76 -16.16
C PRO A 30 -0.73 20.64 -16.75
N VAL A 31 -1.55 20.01 -15.90
CA VAL A 31 -2.54 19.01 -16.29
C VAL A 31 -3.95 19.59 -16.14
N THR A 32 -4.80 19.37 -17.13
CA THR A 32 -6.21 19.73 -17.08
C THR A 32 -6.99 18.57 -16.50
N LEU A 33 -7.73 18.81 -15.42
CA LEU A 33 -8.66 17.86 -14.81
C LEU A 33 -10.05 18.48 -14.82
N THR A 34 -11.08 17.66 -15.00
CA THR A 34 -12.44 18.11 -14.69
C THR A 34 -12.58 18.31 -13.17
N PRO A 35 -13.57 19.12 -12.72
CA PRO A 35 -13.93 19.24 -11.31
C PRO A 35 -14.05 17.90 -10.58
N GLU A 36 -14.70 16.92 -11.22
CA GLU A 36 -14.97 15.59 -10.68
C GLU A 36 -13.70 14.74 -10.61
N GLU A 37 -12.84 14.80 -11.63
CA GLU A 37 -11.55 14.10 -11.64
C GLU A 37 -10.62 14.61 -10.52
N ALA A 38 -10.54 15.93 -10.36
CA ALA A 38 -9.75 16.54 -9.30
C ALA A 38 -10.26 16.14 -7.91
N ALA A 39 -11.58 16.11 -7.72
CA ALA A 39 -12.19 15.65 -6.47
C ALA A 39 -11.90 14.16 -6.21
N ALA A 40 -12.03 13.31 -7.23
CA ALA A 40 -11.79 11.87 -7.11
C ALA A 40 -10.35 11.56 -6.68
N VAL A 41 -9.36 12.19 -7.34
CA VAL A 41 -7.94 12.03 -7.01
C VAL A 41 -7.66 12.49 -5.58
N ALA A 42 -8.16 13.68 -5.20
CA ALA A 42 -7.93 14.23 -3.88
C ALA A 42 -8.57 13.38 -2.76
N VAL A 43 -9.80 12.88 -2.96
CA VAL A 43 -10.49 11.98 -2.02
C VAL A 43 -9.74 10.65 -1.89
N ALA A 44 -9.28 10.07 -3.01
CA ALA A 44 -8.51 8.83 -2.98
C ALA A 44 -7.21 8.96 -2.17
N LEU A 45 -6.47 10.06 -2.36
CA LEU A 45 -5.24 10.34 -1.59
C LEU A 45 -5.56 10.59 -0.11
N ALA A 46 -6.62 11.34 0.20
CA ALA A 46 -7.05 11.59 1.57
C ALA A 46 -7.53 10.33 2.31
N ALA A 47 -7.98 9.30 1.59
CA ALA A 47 -8.37 8.01 2.16
C ALA A 47 -7.17 7.15 2.63
N GLN A 48 -5.93 7.55 2.31
CA GLN A 48 -4.69 6.87 2.72
C GLN A 48 -3.88 7.74 3.71
N PRO A 49 -4.30 7.86 4.98
CA PRO A 49 -3.67 8.76 5.95
C PRO A 49 -2.24 8.36 6.35
N ASP A 50 -1.86 7.09 6.14
CA ASP A 50 -0.52 6.54 6.41
C ASP A 50 0.28 6.35 5.11
N GLY A 51 -0.23 6.86 3.98
CA GLY A 51 0.41 6.75 2.67
C GLY A 51 1.52 7.78 2.46
N PRO A 52 2.42 7.54 1.47
CA PRO A 52 3.55 8.43 1.18
C PRO A 52 3.14 9.84 0.75
N PHE A 53 1.86 10.05 0.42
CA PHE A 53 1.29 11.33 -0.01
C PHE A 53 0.21 11.86 0.93
N ALA A 54 0.16 11.41 2.19
CA ALA A 54 -0.95 11.75 3.11
C ALA A 54 -1.12 13.27 3.31
N ASP A 55 -0.04 14.01 3.59
CA ASP A 55 -0.08 15.46 3.75
C ASP A 55 -0.44 16.17 2.44
N ALA A 56 0.19 15.75 1.34
CA ALA A 56 -0.07 16.31 0.01
C ALA A 56 -1.53 16.07 -0.42
N GLY A 57 -2.08 14.90 -0.14
CA GLY A 57 -3.47 14.54 -0.41
C GLY A 57 -4.48 15.38 0.39
N ARG A 58 -4.21 15.60 1.68
CA ARG A 58 -5.03 16.50 2.53
C ARG A 58 -5.05 17.92 1.95
N LEU A 59 -3.88 18.48 1.66
CA LEU A 59 -3.75 19.82 1.08
C LEU A 59 -4.38 19.92 -0.32
N ALA A 60 -4.26 18.88 -1.14
CA ALA A 60 -4.90 18.83 -2.46
C ALA A 60 -6.42 18.87 -2.33
N LEU A 61 -7.01 18.07 -1.43
CA LEU A 61 -8.44 18.09 -1.16
C LEU A 61 -8.92 19.46 -0.69
N GLU A 62 -8.17 20.10 0.20
CA GLU A 62 -8.51 21.43 0.67
C GLU A 62 -8.58 22.46 -0.46
N LYS A 63 -7.61 22.43 -1.38
CA LYS A 63 -7.54 23.32 -2.54
C LYS A 63 -8.64 23.04 -3.56
N VAL A 64 -8.86 21.77 -3.90
CA VAL A 64 -9.92 21.38 -4.84
C VAL A 64 -11.28 21.84 -4.32
N LEU A 65 -11.57 21.57 -3.05
CA LEU A 65 -12.84 22.00 -2.45
C LEU A 65 -12.98 23.52 -2.35
N ALA A 66 -11.87 24.27 -2.22
CA ALA A 66 -11.90 25.72 -2.26
C ALA A 66 -12.25 26.27 -3.66
N VAL A 67 -11.93 25.52 -4.72
CA VAL A 67 -12.32 25.86 -6.10
C VAL A 67 -13.76 25.43 -6.39
N LEU A 68 -14.15 24.23 -5.95
CA LEU A 68 -15.49 23.68 -6.22
C LEU A 68 -16.60 24.39 -5.44
N GLU A 69 -16.32 24.76 -4.20
CA GLU A 69 -17.27 25.39 -3.30
C GLU A 69 -16.67 26.68 -2.71
N PRO A 70 -17.01 27.84 -3.30
CA PRO A 70 -16.57 29.14 -2.82
C PRO A 70 -17.13 29.45 -1.43
N ASP A 71 -18.34 28.99 -1.10
CA ASP A 71 -18.96 29.25 0.20
C ASP A 71 -18.25 28.46 1.32
N PRO A 72 -17.74 29.11 2.37
CA PRO A 72 -16.96 28.44 3.40
C PRO A 72 -17.77 27.42 4.22
N HIS A 73 -19.08 27.62 4.39
CA HIS A 73 -19.93 26.70 5.15
C HIS A 73 -20.27 25.46 4.33
N ALA A 74 -20.73 25.61 3.10
CA ALA A 74 -20.98 24.51 2.17
C ALA A 74 -19.69 23.70 1.93
N ARG A 75 -18.52 24.37 1.86
CA ARG A 75 -17.23 23.70 1.75
C ARG A 75 -16.87 22.86 2.98
N ALA A 76 -17.22 23.33 4.18
CA ALA A 76 -17.02 22.56 5.40
C ALA A 76 -17.89 21.28 5.39
N GLU A 77 -19.15 21.40 5.01
CA GLU A 77 -20.06 20.25 4.84
C GLU A 77 -19.53 19.25 3.81
N LEU A 78 -19.02 19.73 2.68
CA LEU A 78 -18.43 18.89 1.64
C LEU A 78 -17.14 18.20 2.10
N ARG A 79 -16.30 18.88 2.88
CA ARG A 79 -15.12 18.26 3.53
C ARG A 79 -15.54 17.15 4.48
N ASP A 80 -16.55 17.38 5.29
CA ASP A 80 -17.05 16.43 6.26
C ASP A 80 -17.64 15.18 5.57
N ALA A 81 -18.37 15.39 4.47
CA ALA A 81 -18.81 14.32 3.60
C ALA A 81 -17.63 13.52 3.02
N GLY A 82 -16.59 14.20 2.51
CA GLY A 82 -15.38 13.56 2.00
C GLY A 82 -14.64 12.72 3.06
N ARG A 83 -14.55 13.20 4.31
CA ARG A 83 -13.96 12.43 5.44
C ARG A 83 -14.77 11.17 5.74
N ARG A 84 -16.11 11.24 5.72
CA ARG A 84 -16.99 10.07 5.91
C ARG A 84 -16.78 9.03 4.81
N THR A 85 -16.75 9.45 3.55
CA THR A 85 -16.50 8.56 2.39
C THR A 85 -15.12 7.90 2.49
N SER A 86 -14.09 8.67 2.81
CA SER A 86 -12.73 8.17 3.00
C SER A 86 -12.66 7.11 4.12
N ALA A 87 -13.33 7.35 5.25
CA ALA A 87 -13.43 6.38 6.33
C ALA A 87 -14.19 5.11 5.93
N GLN A 88 -15.21 5.24 5.06
CA GLN A 88 -15.95 4.09 4.53
C GLN A 88 -15.08 3.25 3.60
N LEU A 89 -14.35 3.87 2.68
CA LEU A 89 -13.39 3.19 1.80
C LEU A 89 -12.32 2.43 2.61
N ARG A 90 -11.81 3.03 3.69
CA ARG A 90 -10.87 2.37 4.60
C ARG A 90 -11.46 1.13 5.25
N ARG A 91 -12.71 1.20 5.73
CA ARG A 91 -13.40 0.04 6.31
C ARG A 91 -13.54 -1.07 5.28
N SER A 92 -14.00 -0.74 4.06
CA SER A 92 -14.08 -1.71 2.95
C SER A 92 -12.72 -2.32 2.59
N ALA A 93 -11.64 -1.54 2.64
CA ALA A 93 -10.28 -2.02 2.39
C ALA A 93 -9.71 -2.88 3.54
N SER A 94 -10.20 -2.66 4.77
CA SER A 94 -9.78 -3.37 5.97
C SER A 94 -10.58 -4.64 6.22
N GLU A 95 -11.66 -4.90 5.46
CA GLU A 95 -12.40 -6.17 5.53
C GLU A 95 -11.47 -7.35 5.20
N PRO A 96 -11.14 -8.21 6.18
CA PRO A 96 -10.19 -9.31 5.97
C PRO A 96 -10.70 -10.42 5.02
N GLY A 97 -11.92 -10.29 4.48
CA GLY A 97 -12.58 -11.29 3.65
C GLY A 97 -12.20 -11.27 2.17
N SER A 98 -11.57 -10.21 1.65
CA SER A 98 -11.25 -10.11 0.22
C SER A 98 -9.91 -10.77 -0.15
N ARG A 99 -8.92 -10.77 0.77
CA ARG A 99 -7.68 -11.56 0.61
C ARG A 99 -7.82 -13.03 1.04
N SER A 100 -8.89 -13.37 1.76
CA SER A 100 -9.20 -14.73 2.23
C SER A 100 -10.19 -15.49 1.32
N ARG A 101 -10.37 -15.06 0.06
CA ARG A 101 -11.01 -15.87 -0.98
C ARG A 101 -9.98 -16.48 -1.93
N HIS A 102 -8.79 -16.79 -1.41
CA HIS A 102 -7.90 -17.69 -2.13
C HIS A 102 -8.53 -19.10 -2.10
N PRO A 103 -8.82 -19.73 -3.25
CA PRO A 103 -9.42 -21.07 -3.29
C PRO A 103 -8.57 -22.14 -2.58
N ALA A 104 -7.28 -21.84 -2.31
CA ALA A 104 -6.34 -22.72 -1.62
C ALA A 104 -6.53 -22.81 -0.09
N GLY A 105 -7.33 -21.94 0.55
CA GLY A 105 -7.50 -21.92 2.01
C GLY A 105 -8.65 -22.76 2.57
N ARG A 106 -9.50 -23.35 1.71
CA ARG A 106 -10.74 -24.04 2.14
C ARG A 106 -10.54 -25.51 2.52
N ALA A 107 -9.30 -26.01 2.52
CA ALA A 107 -9.02 -27.44 2.51
C ALA A 107 -8.71 -28.09 3.87
N ARG A 108 -8.92 -27.42 5.01
CA ARG A 108 -8.81 -28.10 6.32
C ARG A 108 -9.99 -27.80 7.22
N ARG A 109 -11.13 -28.38 6.84
CA ARG A 109 -12.18 -28.74 7.80
C ARG A 109 -11.64 -29.92 8.63
N PRO A 110 -11.71 -29.92 9.97
CA PRO A 110 -11.64 -31.16 10.73
C PRO A 110 -12.81 -32.02 10.27
N GLU A 111 -12.53 -33.22 9.77
CA GLU A 111 -13.56 -34.21 9.48
C GLU A 111 -14.38 -34.51 10.75
N PRO A 112 -15.72 -34.53 10.66
CA PRO A 112 -16.54 -35.15 11.68
C PRO A 112 -16.38 -36.66 11.59
N ASP A 113 -15.95 -37.27 12.69
CA ASP A 113 -16.12 -38.69 13.03
C ASP A 113 -15.69 -39.69 11.94
N ALA A 114 -14.39 -40.00 11.95
CA ALA A 114 -13.83 -41.06 11.13
C ALA A 114 -14.49 -42.39 11.49
N VAL A 115 -15.26 -42.92 10.54
CA VAL A 115 -15.70 -44.32 10.47
C VAL A 115 -14.50 -45.21 10.81
N GLN A 116 -14.62 -46.02 11.87
CA GLN A 116 -13.58 -46.97 12.26
C GLN A 116 -13.24 -47.88 11.08
N PRO A 117 -11.95 -48.04 10.73
CA PRO A 117 -11.56 -48.97 9.68
C PRO A 117 -11.88 -50.41 10.14
N PRO A 118 -12.33 -51.29 9.24
CA PRO A 118 -12.68 -52.66 9.58
C PRO A 118 -11.43 -53.40 10.07
N ARG A 119 -11.50 -53.94 11.29
CA ARG A 119 -10.43 -54.77 11.86
C ARG A 119 -10.49 -56.16 11.23
N LEU A 120 -9.39 -56.58 10.60
CA LEU A 120 -9.22 -57.95 10.13
C LEU A 120 -9.13 -58.89 11.34
N VAL A 121 -10.08 -59.82 11.44
CA VAL A 121 -10.06 -60.89 12.43
C VAL A 121 -9.16 -62.00 11.91
N LEU A 122 -8.06 -62.26 12.59
CA LEU A 122 -7.19 -63.41 12.31
C LEU A 122 -7.92 -64.67 12.79
N LEU A 123 -8.43 -65.47 11.83
CA LEU A 123 -9.05 -66.76 12.14
C LEU A 123 -7.96 -67.78 12.49
N PRO A 124 -8.03 -68.44 13.66
CA PRO A 124 -7.07 -69.47 14.04
C PRO A 124 -7.38 -70.75 13.28
N GLY A 125 -6.49 -71.13 12.36
CA GLY A 125 -6.67 -72.35 11.59
C GLY A 125 -5.49 -72.70 10.69
N GLY A 126 -4.41 -73.19 11.28
CA GLY A 126 -3.33 -73.87 10.58
C GLY A 126 -2.87 -75.05 11.42
N ARG A 127 -3.39 -76.25 11.12
CA ARG A 127 -2.90 -77.51 11.69
C ARG A 127 -1.67 -77.96 10.92
N ALA A 128 -0.74 -78.55 11.68
CA ALA A 128 0.53 -79.15 11.28
C ALA A 128 0.39 -80.26 10.23
#